data_AF-A0A1B0GPR1-F1
#
_entry.id   AF-A0A1B0GPR1-F1
#
_cell.length_a   1.000
_cell.length_b   1.000
_cell.length_c   1.000
_cell.angle_alpha   90.00
_cell.angle_beta   90.00
_cell.angle_gamma   90.00
#
_symmetry.space_group_name_H-M   'P 1'
#
loop_
_entity.id
_entity.type
_entity.pdbx_description
1 polymer ?
#
loop_
_entity_poly.entity_id
_entity_poly.type
_entity_poly.pdbx_seq_one_letter_code
_entity_poly.pdbx_strand_id
1 'polypeptide(L)'
;MGKLKQSHHQSGKSNPVVQFIRKYASITFVKSLLFDPSRLPLVSWGILLAELLLNVIVVLRVPYTEIDWVAYMQECEGFLNGTLNYAMLRGDTGPLVYPAGFVYIYSIMYFLTGQGKNIRLAQYIFIGIYLLQMFLVLRIYSKSRKVPPYVLLLTTFTSYRIHSIYVLRLFNDPLAIVFLYAALNCFLDGKWNLGTIPVLDKMVSILPKFVTRVVGFDASLKDKVDVFCEAVCDNFKSFVEYAQPEKFWKKYRDGKRPKKGATEQREKLVIFEEEAEDFSL
;
A
#
# COMPACT_ATOMS: atom_id res chain seq x y z
N MET A 1 -28.24 72.56 -33.16
CA MET A 1 -29.22 71.57 -32.67
C MET A 1 -28.86 70.22 -33.29
N GLY A 2 -28.14 69.32 -32.61
CA GLY A 2 -28.63 68.41 -31.56
C GLY A 2 -29.12 67.11 -32.24
N LYS A 3 -28.59 65.90 -32.04
CA LYS A 3 -28.02 65.27 -30.84
C LYS A 3 -26.98 64.19 -31.24
N LEU A 4 -25.83 64.19 -30.56
CA LEU A 4 -24.91 63.05 -30.46
C LEU A 4 -25.57 61.97 -29.58
N LYS A 5 -25.72 60.75 -30.10
CA LYS A 5 -26.25 59.61 -29.34
C LYS A 5 -25.09 58.97 -28.57
N GLN A 6 -24.92 59.37 -27.31
CA GLN A 6 -24.02 58.70 -26.37
C GLN A 6 -24.55 57.31 -25.99
N SER A 7 -23.65 56.33 -26.11
CA SER A 7 -23.37 55.23 -25.16
C SER A 7 -24.54 54.54 -24.45
N HIS A 8 -24.63 53.21 -24.66
CA HIS A 8 -24.66 52.26 -23.55
C HIS A 8 -23.84 51.03 -23.91
N HIS A 9 -22.53 51.09 -23.65
CA HIS A 9 -21.72 49.88 -23.54
C HIS A 9 -22.05 49.27 -22.17
N GLN A 10 -23.00 48.33 -22.14
CA GLN A 10 -23.21 47.50 -20.97
C GLN A 10 -21.97 46.59 -20.82
N SER A 11 -21.01 47.06 -20.02
CA SER A 11 -19.96 46.22 -19.46
C SER A 11 -20.64 45.16 -18.61
N GLY A 12 -20.88 43.99 -19.21
CA GLY A 12 -21.36 42.82 -18.50
C GLY A 12 -20.36 42.51 -17.41
N LYS A 13 -20.73 42.75 -16.15
CA LYS A 13 -19.98 42.27 -14.99
C LYS A 13 -19.90 40.74 -15.11
N SER A 14 -18.81 40.26 -15.68
CA SER A 14 -18.57 38.83 -15.83
C SER A 14 -18.59 38.22 -14.43
N ASN A 15 -19.49 37.26 -14.22
CA ASN A 15 -19.73 36.63 -12.95
C ASN A 15 -18.40 36.09 -12.35
N PRO A 16 -18.04 36.40 -11.10
CA PRO A 16 -16.79 35.94 -10.48
C PRO A 16 -16.63 34.41 -10.54
N VAL A 17 -17.74 33.67 -10.52
CA VAL A 17 -17.76 32.22 -10.73
C VAL A 17 -17.32 31.84 -12.14
N VAL A 18 -17.76 32.58 -13.16
CA VAL A 18 -17.37 32.35 -14.55
C VAL A 18 -15.89 32.71 -14.77
N GLN A 19 -15.38 33.77 -14.15
CA GLN A 19 -13.93 34.08 -14.19
C GLN A 19 -13.09 33.02 -13.46
N PHE A 20 -13.58 32.50 -12.33
CA PHE A 20 -12.95 31.41 -11.60
C PHE A 20 -12.89 30.14 -12.45
N ILE A 21 -14.02 29.72 -13.04
CA ILE A 21 -14.09 28.58 -13.95
C ILE A 21 -13.14 28.78 -15.14
N ARG A 22 -13.11 29.97 -15.77
CA ARG A 22 -12.23 30.22 -16.93
C ARG A 22 -10.74 30.16 -16.59
N LYS A 23 -10.36 30.52 -15.36
CA LYS A 23 -8.97 30.49 -14.85
C LYS A 23 -8.50 29.06 -14.56
N TYR A 24 -9.35 28.23 -13.94
CA TYR A 24 -9.01 26.86 -13.53
C TYR A 24 -9.44 25.76 -14.53
N ALA A 25 -10.36 26.05 -15.46
CA ALA A 25 -10.76 25.16 -16.55
C ALA A 25 -10.16 25.60 -17.90
N SER A 26 -9.05 26.35 -17.88
CA SER A 26 -8.29 26.63 -19.10
C SER A 26 -7.51 25.38 -19.52
N ILE A 27 -7.46 25.11 -20.83
CA ILE A 27 -6.68 23.99 -21.40
C ILE A 27 -5.22 24.05 -20.93
N THR A 28 -4.68 25.26 -20.72
CA THR A 28 -3.35 25.50 -20.19
C THR A 28 -3.19 25.01 -18.75
N PHE A 29 -4.20 25.21 -17.89
CA PHE A 29 -4.18 24.70 -16.52
C PHE A 29 -4.28 23.17 -16.48
N VAL A 30 -5.16 22.56 -17.29
CA VAL A 30 -5.28 21.10 -17.38
C VAL A 30 -3.98 20.48 -17.90
N LYS A 31 -3.37 21.06 -18.95
CA LYS A 31 -2.04 20.64 -19.42
C LYS A 31 -0.99 20.77 -18.33
N SER A 32 -1.00 21.86 -17.55
CA SER A 32 -0.08 22.00 -16.42
C SER A 32 -0.30 20.91 -15.36
N LEU A 33 -1.55 20.53 -15.09
CA LEU A 33 -1.86 19.49 -14.10
C LEU A 33 -1.38 18.11 -14.52
N LEU A 34 -1.39 17.81 -15.83
CA LEU A 34 -0.98 16.50 -16.37
C LEU A 34 0.53 16.37 -16.60
N PHE A 35 1.20 17.47 -16.99
CA PHE A 35 2.58 17.43 -17.44
C PHE A 35 3.59 18.13 -16.51
N ASP A 36 3.16 19.01 -15.61
CA ASP A 36 4.06 19.73 -14.70
C ASP A 36 4.28 18.96 -13.39
N PRO A 37 5.49 18.44 -13.11
CA PRO A 37 5.79 17.75 -11.85
C PRO A 37 5.65 18.65 -10.61
N SER A 38 5.66 19.97 -10.76
CA SER A 38 5.46 20.91 -9.64
C SER A 38 4.04 20.82 -9.06
N ARG A 39 3.07 20.41 -9.87
CA ARG A 39 1.66 20.25 -9.49
C ARG A 39 1.35 18.88 -8.89
N LEU A 40 2.32 17.98 -8.87
CA LEU A 40 2.13 16.60 -8.44
C LEU A 40 1.58 16.46 -7.01
N PRO A 41 2.00 17.25 -6.00
CA PRO A 41 1.37 17.20 -4.67
C PRO A 41 -0.14 17.47 -4.68
N LEU A 42 -0.62 18.38 -5.55
CA LEU A 42 -2.04 18.67 -5.72
C LEU A 42 -2.76 17.51 -6.42
N VAL A 43 -2.15 16.97 -7.48
CA VAL A 43 -2.69 15.82 -8.22
C VAL A 43 -2.80 14.59 -7.32
N SER A 44 -1.81 14.36 -6.45
CA SER A 44 -1.79 13.25 -5.50
C SER A 44 -3.03 13.22 -4.60
N TRP A 45 -3.51 14.36 -4.12
CA TRP A 45 -4.75 14.41 -3.34
C TRP A 45 -5.98 14.03 -4.17
N GLY A 46 -6.03 14.45 -5.44
CA GLY A 46 -7.08 14.03 -6.37
C GLY A 46 -7.05 12.51 -6.63
N ILE A 47 -5.84 11.95 -6.81
CA ILE A 47 -5.65 10.50 -6.96
C ILE A 47 -6.15 9.75 -5.73
N LEU A 48 -5.74 10.18 -4.52
CA LEU A 48 -6.16 9.54 -3.28
C LEU A 48 -7.69 9.55 -3.09
N LEU A 49 -8.35 10.67 -3.43
CA LEU A 49 -9.81 10.75 -3.36
C LEU A 49 -10.47 9.82 -4.37
N ALA A 50 -10.01 9.80 -5.62
CA ALA A 50 -10.54 8.92 -6.66
C ALA A 50 -10.36 7.45 -6.29
N GLU A 51 -9.19 7.08 -5.76
CA GLU A 51 -8.86 5.74 -5.28
C GLU A 51 -9.70 5.32 -4.07
N LEU A 52 -9.98 6.24 -3.13
CA LEU A 52 -10.89 5.98 -2.02
C LEU A 52 -12.29 5.62 -2.54
N LEU A 53 -12.82 6.42 -3.47
CA LEU A 53 -14.13 6.17 -4.06
C LEU A 53 -14.17 4.84 -4.84
N LEU A 54 -13.14 4.59 -5.65
CA LEU A 54 -13.02 3.34 -6.41
C LEU A 54 -13.00 2.12 -5.48
N ASN A 55 -12.17 2.15 -4.42
CA ASN A 55 -12.09 1.05 -3.47
C ASN A 55 -13.40 0.82 -2.72
N VAL A 56 -14.11 1.89 -2.33
CA VAL A 56 -15.45 1.76 -1.72
C VAL A 56 -16.44 1.14 -2.71
N ILE A 57 -16.44 1.57 -3.97
CA ILE A 57 -17.28 0.98 -5.02
C ILE A 57 -16.95 -0.51 -5.20
N VAL A 58 -15.67 -0.88 -5.27
CA VAL A 58 -15.23 -2.28 -5.39
C VAL A 58 -15.75 -3.12 -4.23
N VAL A 59 -15.59 -2.66 -2.99
CA VAL A 59 -16.06 -3.37 -1.79
C VAL A 59 -17.59 -3.56 -1.80
N LEU A 60 -18.34 -2.57 -2.31
CA LEU A 60 -19.80 -2.66 -2.36
C LEU A 60 -20.33 -3.51 -3.52
N ARG A 61 -19.59 -3.58 -4.64
CA ARG A 61 -20.05 -4.22 -5.89
C ARG A 61 -19.47 -5.60 -6.15
N VAL A 62 -18.27 -5.89 -5.64
CA VAL A 62 -17.56 -7.14 -5.89
C VAL A 62 -17.59 -8.00 -4.63
N PRO A 63 -17.96 -9.29 -4.73
CA PRO A 63 -17.98 -10.17 -3.59
C PRO A 63 -16.56 -10.39 -3.04
N TYR A 64 -16.49 -10.53 -1.72
CA TYR A 64 -15.27 -10.94 -1.02
C TYR A 64 -14.90 -12.37 -1.41
N THR A 65 -13.61 -12.64 -1.59
CA THR A 65 -13.08 -13.99 -1.82
C THR A 65 -12.15 -14.38 -0.68
N GLU A 66 -12.59 -15.34 0.12
CA GLU A 66 -11.78 -15.91 1.20
C GLU A 66 -10.58 -16.68 0.62
N ILE A 67 -9.39 -16.43 1.16
CA ILE A 67 -8.17 -17.18 0.84
C ILE A 67 -7.40 -17.47 2.12
N ASP A 68 -6.91 -16.42 2.79
CA ASP A 68 -6.04 -16.56 3.97
C ASP A 68 -6.57 -15.85 5.22
N TRP A 69 -7.65 -15.04 5.12
CA TRP A 69 -8.11 -14.23 6.24
C TRP A 69 -8.56 -15.09 7.42
N VAL A 70 -9.35 -16.14 7.18
CA VAL A 70 -9.75 -17.08 8.22
C VAL A 70 -8.55 -17.76 8.85
N ALA A 71 -7.58 -18.19 8.04
CA ALA A 71 -6.35 -18.80 8.56
C ALA A 71 -5.55 -17.82 9.43
N TYR A 72 -5.44 -16.56 9.03
CA TYR A 72 -4.80 -15.51 9.85
C TYR A 72 -5.48 -15.34 11.21
N MET A 73 -6.82 -15.40 11.24
CA MET A 73 -7.59 -15.29 12.49
C MET A 73 -7.38 -16.51 13.39
N GLN A 74 -7.31 -17.72 12.83
CA GLN A 74 -7.02 -18.95 13.58
C GLN A 74 -5.60 -18.95 14.16
N GLU A 75 -4.62 -18.53 13.37
CA GLU A 75 -3.23 -18.38 13.82
C GLU A 75 -3.12 -17.39 14.99
N CYS A 76 -3.83 -16.26 14.90
CA CYS A 76 -3.90 -15.27 15.97
C CYS A 76 -4.67 -15.79 17.19
N GLU A 77 -5.77 -16.51 17.01
CA GLU A 77 -6.53 -17.13 18.08
C GLU A 77 -5.66 -18.12 18.88
N GLY A 78 -4.86 -18.94 18.20
CA GLY A 78 -3.89 -19.82 18.85
C GLY A 78 -2.93 -19.07 19.77
N PHE A 79 -2.39 -17.94 19.30
CA PHE A 79 -1.54 -17.06 20.10
C PHE A 79 -2.29 -16.42 21.29
N LEU A 80 -3.49 -15.88 21.04
CA LEU A 80 -4.33 -15.23 22.05
C LEU A 80 -4.81 -16.20 23.14
N ASN A 81 -4.93 -17.49 22.82
CA ASN A 81 -5.25 -18.57 23.75
C ASN A 81 -4.02 -19.07 24.55
N GLY A 82 -2.87 -18.41 24.42
CA GLY A 82 -1.66 -18.69 25.21
C GLY A 82 -0.60 -19.55 24.53
N THR A 83 -0.76 -19.87 23.24
CA THR A 83 0.26 -20.61 22.48
C THR A 83 1.41 -19.68 22.10
N LEU A 84 2.52 -19.76 22.83
CA LEU A 84 3.71 -18.94 22.54
C LEU A 84 4.76 -19.65 21.68
N ASN A 85 4.65 -20.97 21.52
CA ASN A 85 5.52 -21.72 20.62
C ASN A 85 5.09 -21.50 19.16
N TYR A 86 5.85 -20.71 18.43
CA TYR A 86 5.54 -20.31 17.05
C TYR A 86 5.32 -21.49 16.09
N ALA A 87 6.04 -22.60 16.28
CA ALA A 87 5.91 -23.79 15.45
C ALA A 87 4.54 -24.49 15.58
N MET A 88 3.80 -24.15 16.63
CA MET A 88 2.47 -24.68 16.94
C MET A 88 1.34 -23.76 16.44
N LEU A 89 1.63 -22.52 16.02
CA LEU A 89 0.62 -21.62 15.45
C LEU A 89 0.32 -22.03 14.01
N ARG A 90 -0.94 -22.38 13.74
CA ARG A 90 -1.40 -22.86 12.43
C ARG A 90 -2.85 -22.46 12.18
N GLY A 91 -3.20 -22.24 10.92
CA GLY A 91 -4.57 -22.13 10.43
C GLY A 91 -4.86 -23.18 9.36
N ASP A 92 -6.01 -23.05 8.71
CA ASP A 92 -6.49 -23.97 7.67
C ASP A 92 -5.55 -24.03 6.45
N THR A 93 -4.75 -22.99 6.22
CA THR A 93 -3.78 -22.91 5.12
C THR A 93 -2.38 -23.42 5.50
N GLY A 94 -2.17 -23.84 6.75
CA GLY A 94 -0.94 -24.45 7.23
C GLY A 94 -0.31 -23.72 8.43
N PRO A 95 0.99 -23.94 8.69
CA PRO A 95 1.68 -23.28 9.79
C PRO A 95 1.92 -21.79 9.50
N LEU A 96 1.97 -21.00 10.58
CA LEU A 96 2.26 -19.58 10.52
C LEU A 96 3.69 -19.34 9.97
N VAL A 97 3.79 -18.73 8.80
CA VAL A 97 5.07 -18.44 8.11
C VAL A 97 5.55 -16.99 8.19
N TYR A 98 4.67 -16.07 8.60
CA TYR A 98 4.98 -14.66 8.80
C TYR A 98 5.79 -14.45 10.08
N PRO A 99 6.46 -13.30 10.28
CA PRO A 99 7.17 -12.99 11.54
C PRO A 99 6.20 -12.51 12.64
N ALA A 100 6.68 -12.41 13.90
CA ALA A 100 5.85 -12.06 15.06
C ALA A 100 5.05 -10.73 14.92
N GLY A 101 5.55 -9.75 14.16
CA GLY A 101 4.82 -8.51 13.87
C GLY A 101 3.44 -8.75 13.21
N PHE A 102 3.33 -9.80 12.38
CA PHE A 102 2.05 -10.24 11.83
C PHE A 102 1.06 -10.61 12.95
N VAL A 103 1.48 -11.46 13.89
CA VAL A 103 0.62 -11.91 15.00
C VAL A 103 0.10 -10.71 15.79
N TYR A 104 0.94 -9.71 16.09
CA TYR A 104 0.50 -8.53 16.84
C TYR A 104 -0.49 -7.67 16.06
N ILE A 105 -0.20 -7.37 14.79
CA ILE A 105 -1.08 -6.53 13.96
C ILE A 105 -2.41 -7.24 13.71
N TYR A 106 -2.38 -8.53 13.36
CA TYR A 106 -3.58 -9.30 13.10
C TYR A 106 -4.36 -9.65 14.37
N SER A 107 -3.73 -9.70 15.54
CA SER A 107 -4.45 -9.77 16.82
C SER A 107 -5.28 -8.50 17.09
N ILE A 108 -4.75 -7.32 16.75
CA ILE A 108 -5.54 -6.07 16.82
C ILE A 108 -6.73 -6.16 15.87
N MET A 109 -6.50 -6.59 14.62
CA MET A 109 -7.56 -6.77 13.64
C MET A 109 -8.60 -7.81 14.09
N TYR A 110 -8.15 -8.91 14.71
CA TYR A 110 -9.00 -9.96 15.27
C TYR A 110 -9.99 -9.36 16.27
N PHE A 111 -9.54 -8.55 17.22
CA PHE A 111 -10.45 -7.89 18.18
C PHE A 111 -11.37 -6.87 17.52
N LEU A 112 -10.85 -6.01 16.63
CA LEU A 112 -11.64 -4.97 15.96
C LEU A 112 -12.77 -5.56 15.11
N THR A 113 -12.52 -6.69 14.46
CA THR A 113 -13.46 -7.33 13.52
C THR A 113 -14.37 -8.36 14.19
N GLY A 114 -14.37 -8.45 15.52
CA GLY A 114 -15.17 -9.44 16.24
C GLY A 114 -14.71 -10.87 15.92
N GLN A 115 -13.42 -11.13 16.13
CA GLN A 115 -12.74 -12.40 15.84
C GLN A 115 -12.67 -12.72 14.34
N GLY A 116 -12.54 -11.70 13.50
CA GLY A 116 -12.47 -11.89 12.04
C GLY A 116 -13.82 -12.04 11.34
N LYS A 117 -14.95 -12.05 12.06
CA LYS A 117 -16.29 -12.28 11.49
C LYS A 117 -16.81 -11.08 10.71
N ASN A 118 -16.44 -9.87 11.10
CA ASN A 118 -16.84 -8.64 10.40
C ASN A 118 -15.89 -8.34 9.24
N ILE A 119 -16.06 -9.08 8.14
CA ILE A 119 -15.27 -8.92 6.91
C ILE A 119 -15.40 -7.51 6.32
N ARG A 120 -16.60 -6.92 6.40
CA ARG A 120 -16.82 -5.57 5.84
C ARG A 120 -15.97 -4.53 6.53
N LEU A 121 -15.87 -4.60 7.86
CA LEU A 121 -14.97 -3.73 8.63
C LEU A 121 -13.51 -4.00 8.28
N ALA A 122 -13.11 -5.26 8.12
CA ALA A 122 -11.76 -5.60 7.67
C ALA A 122 -11.44 -4.97 6.31
N GLN A 123 -12.36 -5.05 5.34
CA GLN A 123 -12.21 -4.42 4.03
C GLN A 123 -12.00 -2.90 4.15
N TYR A 124 -12.77 -2.20 4.99
CA TYR A 124 -12.56 -0.76 5.20
C TYR A 124 -11.22 -0.44 5.87
N ILE A 125 -10.73 -1.27 6.79
CA ILE A 125 -9.38 -1.13 7.36
C ILE A 125 -8.33 -1.28 6.23
N PHE A 126 -8.50 -2.27 5.36
CA PHE A 126 -7.62 -2.50 4.21
C PHE A 126 -7.65 -1.39 3.16
N ILE A 127 -8.80 -0.72 2.97
CA ILE A 127 -8.87 0.53 2.18
C ILE A 127 -7.96 1.59 2.81
N GLY A 128 -7.98 1.74 4.13
CA GLY A 128 -7.07 2.65 4.85
C GLY A 128 -5.60 2.31 4.62
N ILE A 129 -5.23 1.03 4.72
CA ILE A 129 -3.87 0.54 4.46
C ILE A 129 -3.46 0.81 3.01
N TYR A 130 -4.35 0.55 2.06
CA TYR A 130 -4.14 0.85 0.63
C TYR A 130 -3.89 2.33 0.38
N LEU A 131 -4.73 3.21 0.93
CA LEU A 131 -4.58 4.66 0.77
C LEU A 131 -3.31 5.19 1.43
N LEU A 132 -2.92 4.64 2.58
CA LEU A 132 -1.65 4.96 3.23
C LEU A 132 -0.47 4.57 2.33
N GLN A 133 -0.49 3.37 1.76
CA GLN A 133 0.52 2.95 0.80
C GLN A 133 0.59 3.91 -0.40
N MET A 134 -0.55 4.21 -1.01
CA MET A 134 -0.60 5.12 -2.15
C MET A 134 -0.07 6.50 -1.79
N PHE A 135 -0.42 7.03 -0.62
CA PHE A 135 0.11 8.29 -0.14
C PHE A 135 1.64 8.27 -0.03
N LEU A 136 2.22 7.21 0.53
CA LEU A 136 3.66 7.06 0.68
C LEU A 136 4.38 6.99 -0.68
N VAL A 137 3.81 6.27 -1.64
CA VAL A 137 4.32 6.17 -3.02
C VAL A 137 4.25 7.53 -3.73
N LEU A 138 3.09 8.19 -3.68
CA LEU A 138 2.87 9.51 -4.28
C LEU A 138 3.79 10.58 -3.67
N ARG A 139 4.09 10.48 -2.37
CA ARG A 139 5.04 11.38 -1.69
C ARG A 139 6.47 11.22 -2.24
N ILE A 140 6.91 9.98 -2.50
CA ILE A 140 8.22 9.71 -3.11
C ILE A 140 8.29 10.34 -4.51
N TYR A 141 7.28 10.13 -5.34
CA TYR A 141 7.24 10.73 -6.67
C TYR A 141 7.19 12.26 -6.61
N SER A 142 6.42 12.83 -5.69
CA SER A 142 6.33 14.28 -5.46
C SER A 142 7.68 14.89 -5.07
N LYS A 143 8.46 14.18 -4.26
CA LYS A 143 9.82 14.58 -3.90
C LYS A 143 10.79 14.49 -5.07
N SER A 144 10.68 13.43 -5.87
CA SER A 144 11.57 13.23 -7.01
C SER A 144 11.42 14.35 -8.06
N ARG A 145 10.20 14.84 -8.30
CA ARG A 145 9.83 15.77 -9.38
C ARG A 145 10.30 15.34 -10.78
N LYS A 146 10.61 14.06 -10.96
CA LYS A 146 11.12 13.51 -12.25
C LYS A 146 10.01 12.94 -13.12
N VAL A 147 8.87 12.58 -12.53
CA VAL A 147 7.80 11.87 -13.21
C VAL A 147 6.62 12.82 -13.45
N PRO A 148 6.15 12.95 -14.70
CA PRO A 148 4.94 13.72 -15.01
C PRO A 148 3.69 13.11 -14.35
N PRO A 149 2.76 13.92 -13.82
CA PRO A 149 1.57 13.42 -13.14
C PRO A 149 0.68 12.47 -13.94
N TYR A 150 0.61 12.61 -15.28
CA TYR A 150 -0.21 11.71 -16.12
C TYR A 150 0.23 10.25 -16.04
N VAL A 151 1.53 9.98 -15.85
CA VAL A 151 2.06 8.62 -15.72
C VAL A 151 1.51 7.97 -14.46
N LEU A 152 1.46 8.72 -13.36
CA LEU A 152 0.93 8.25 -12.08
C LEU A 152 -0.57 7.96 -12.15
N LEU A 153 -1.33 8.80 -12.88
CA LEU A 153 -2.75 8.55 -13.11
C LEU A 153 -2.95 7.20 -13.83
N LEU A 154 -2.22 6.95 -14.91
CA LEU A 154 -2.33 5.70 -15.66
C LEU A 154 -1.95 4.48 -14.82
N THR A 155 -0.82 4.53 -14.12
CA THR A 155 -0.33 3.37 -13.34
C THR A 155 -1.23 3.04 -12.14
N THR A 156 -1.84 4.06 -11.52
CA THR A 156 -2.66 3.89 -10.32
C THR A 156 -3.98 3.19 -10.68
N PHE A 157 -4.72 3.72 -11.66
CA PHE A 157 -6.05 3.19 -11.99
C PHE A 157 -6.04 1.89 -12.79
N THR A 158 -4.93 1.57 -13.48
CA THR A 158 -4.84 0.33 -14.28
C THR A 158 -4.58 -0.92 -13.43
N SER A 159 -4.36 -0.77 -12.12
CA SER A 159 -3.89 -1.86 -11.27
C SER A 159 -5.02 -2.65 -10.58
N TYR A 160 -5.87 -3.35 -11.34
CA TYR A 160 -6.96 -4.21 -10.82
C TYR A 160 -6.45 -5.24 -9.79
N ARG A 161 -5.30 -5.86 -10.06
CA ARG A 161 -4.73 -6.89 -9.18
C ARG A 161 -4.44 -6.36 -7.78
N ILE A 162 -4.00 -5.10 -7.65
CA ILE A 162 -3.66 -4.52 -6.35
C ILE A 162 -4.93 -4.32 -5.52
N HIS A 163 -5.98 -3.77 -6.11
CA HIS A 163 -7.29 -3.65 -5.47
C HIS A 163 -7.77 -5.01 -4.94
N SER A 164 -7.66 -6.04 -5.77
CA SER A 164 -8.07 -7.38 -5.40
C SER A 164 -7.25 -7.97 -4.23
N ILE A 165 -5.93 -7.75 -4.21
CA ILE A 165 -5.04 -8.17 -3.11
C ILE A 165 -5.41 -7.48 -1.79
N TYR A 166 -5.64 -6.17 -1.82
CA TYR A 166 -5.93 -5.40 -0.61
C TYR A 166 -7.35 -5.64 -0.10
N VAL A 167 -8.37 -5.38 -0.93
CA VAL A 167 -9.75 -5.24 -0.44
C VAL A 167 -10.63 -6.47 -0.68
N LEU A 168 -10.25 -7.37 -1.59
CA LEU A 168 -11.06 -8.57 -1.88
C LEU A 168 -10.51 -9.84 -1.24
N ARG A 169 -9.22 -9.87 -0.89
CA ARG A 169 -8.54 -11.05 -0.29
C ARG A 169 -7.96 -10.79 1.10
N LEU A 170 -7.70 -9.53 1.45
CA LEU A 170 -7.17 -9.12 2.76
C LEU A 170 -5.81 -9.76 3.09
N PHE A 171 -4.89 -9.81 2.11
CA PHE A 171 -3.57 -10.44 2.31
C PHE A 171 -2.66 -9.66 3.27
N ASN A 172 -1.73 -10.36 3.91
CA ASN A 172 -0.72 -9.74 4.77
C ASN A 172 0.33 -8.91 4.04
N ASP A 173 0.74 -9.32 2.84
CA ASP A 173 1.79 -8.65 2.06
C ASP A 173 1.62 -7.11 1.97
N PRO A 174 0.42 -6.56 1.69
CA PRO A 174 0.09 -5.14 1.85
C PRO A 174 0.71 -4.40 3.04
N LEU A 175 0.63 -4.95 4.25
CA LEU A 175 1.16 -4.31 5.45
C LEU A 175 2.68 -4.22 5.41
N ALA A 176 3.35 -5.28 4.95
CA ALA A 176 4.79 -5.29 4.80
C ALA A 176 5.26 -4.23 3.80
N ILE A 177 4.53 -4.04 2.70
CA ILE A 177 4.87 -3.03 1.70
C ILE A 177 4.62 -1.59 2.21
N VAL A 178 3.61 -1.37 3.05
CA VAL A 178 3.42 -0.08 3.74
C VAL A 178 4.64 0.26 4.59
N PHE A 179 5.13 -0.68 5.40
CA PHE A 179 6.32 -0.47 6.23
C PHE A 179 7.56 -0.19 5.39
N LEU A 180 7.73 -0.88 4.26
CA LEU A 180 8.81 -0.63 3.32
C LEU A 180 8.77 0.81 2.76
N TYR A 181 7.60 1.26 2.28
CA TYR A 181 7.49 2.62 1.74
C TYR A 181 7.55 3.70 2.83
N ALA A 182 7.13 3.40 4.06
CA ALA A 182 7.30 4.29 5.20
C ALA A 182 8.79 4.47 5.50
N ALA A 183 9.56 3.38 5.54
CA ALA A 183 11.00 3.40 5.71
C ALA A 183 11.71 4.23 4.64
N LEU A 184 11.37 3.98 3.37
CA LEU A 184 11.92 4.73 2.24
C LEU A 184 11.62 6.22 2.35
N ASN A 185 10.40 6.60 2.76
CA ASN A 185 10.05 7.99 2.99
C ASN A 185 10.90 8.63 4.10
N CYS A 186 11.18 7.92 5.19
CA CYS A 186 12.06 8.38 6.26
C CYS A 186 13.51 8.54 5.79
N PHE A 187 14.04 7.59 5.00
CA PHE A 187 15.37 7.71 4.42
C PHE A 187 15.49 8.92 3.48
N LEU A 188 14.47 9.16 2.65
CA LEU A 188 14.39 10.36 1.80
C LEU A 188 14.24 11.68 2.59
N ASP A 189 13.90 11.62 3.88
CA ASP A 189 13.87 12.77 4.80
C ASP A 189 15.17 12.92 5.61
N GLY A 190 16.18 12.07 5.38
CA GLY A 190 17.41 12.03 6.19
C GLY A 190 17.18 11.48 7.60
N LYS A 191 16.04 10.84 7.87
CA LYS A 191 15.67 10.26 9.17
C LYS A 191 15.99 8.77 9.21
N TRP A 192 17.27 8.44 9.12
CA TRP A 192 17.80 7.07 9.03
C TRP A 192 17.29 6.16 10.16
N ASN A 193 17.46 6.57 11.41
CA ASN A 193 16.93 5.84 12.58
C ASN A 193 15.44 5.45 12.47
N LEU A 194 14.59 6.38 12.01
CA LEU A 194 13.15 6.11 11.89
C LEU A 194 12.84 5.20 10.71
N GLY A 195 13.60 5.28 9.62
CA GLY A 195 13.42 4.39 8.48
C GLY A 195 13.83 2.96 8.77
N THR A 196 14.76 2.78 9.68
CA THR A 196 15.25 1.46 10.09
C THR A 196 14.26 0.71 10.97
N ILE A 197 13.47 1.38 11.80
CA ILE A 197 12.50 0.72 12.71
C ILE A 197 11.49 -0.16 11.95
N PRO A 198 10.78 0.32 10.91
CA PRO A 198 9.86 -0.52 10.12
C PRO A 198 10.55 -1.68 9.38
N VAL A 199 11.80 -1.50 8.95
CA VAL A 199 12.57 -2.54 8.24
C VAL A 199 13.11 -3.60 9.20
N LEU A 200 13.46 -3.19 10.42
CA LEU A 200 14.01 -4.03 11.47
C LEU A 200 12.97 -4.60 12.42
N ASP A 201 11.66 -4.48 12.17
CA ASP A 201 10.65 -5.16 13.00
C ASP A 201 10.81 -6.70 12.97
N LYS A 202 11.55 -7.25 11.99
CA LYS A 202 12.08 -8.63 12.02
C LYS A 202 13.28 -8.87 12.95
N MET A 203 14.05 -7.83 13.32
CA MET A 203 15.09 -7.87 14.35
C MET A 203 14.56 -7.58 15.75
N VAL A 204 13.36 -6.99 15.88
CA VAL A 204 12.71 -6.67 17.15
C VAL A 204 12.21 -7.92 17.91
N SER A 205 12.27 -9.12 17.33
CA SER A 205 12.22 -10.36 18.11
C SER A 205 13.45 -10.56 19.03
N ILE A 206 14.45 -9.68 18.96
CA ILE A 206 15.61 -9.58 19.88
C ILE A 206 15.37 -8.49 20.96
N LEU A 207 14.27 -7.72 20.89
CA LEU A 207 14.03 -6.49 21.65
C LEU A 207 13.72 -6.62 23.15
N PRO A 208 13.42 -7.79 23.77
CA PRO A 208 13.37 -7.85 25.23
C PRO A 208 14.69 -7.41 25.90
N LYS A 209 15.81 -7.49 25.17
CA LYS A 209 17.15 -7.02 25.59
C LYS A 209 17.46 -5.58 25.16
N PHE A 210 16.70 -4.99 24.25
CA PHE A 210 16.97 -3.66 23.68
C PHE A 210 16.13 -2.57 24.35
N VAL A 211 14.86 -2.83 24.68
CA VAL A 211 14.01 -1.88 25.44
C VAL A 211 14.59 -1.58 26.82
N THR A 212 15.19 -2.57 27.48
CA THR A 212 15.87 -2.42 28.77
C THR A 212 17.20 -1.65 28.70
N ARG A 213 17.79 -1.49 27.51
CA ARG A 213 19.04 -0.74 27.29
C ARG A 213 18.83 0.68 26.74
N VAL A 214 17.67 0.96 26.16
CA VAL A 214 17.37 2.25 25.49
C VAL A 214 16.84 3.33 26.44
N VAL A 215 16.62 3.01 27.73
CA VAL A 215 16.26 4.02 28.75
C VAL A 215 17.42 5.01 29.03
N GLY A 216 18.62 4.80 28.49
CA GLY A 216 19.68 5.81 28.39
C GLY A 216 20.00 6.14 26.93
N PHE A 217 19.44 7.23 26.40
CA PHE A 217 19.73 7.67 25.03
C PHE A 217 21.15 8.28 24.96
N ASP A 218 22.11 7.51 24.47
CA ASP A 218 23.49 7.93 24.18
C ASP A 218 23.64 8.19 22.67
N ALA A 219 24.20 9.35 22.29
CA ALA A 219 24.46 9.74 20.91
C ALA A 219 25.37 8.74 20.16
N SER A 220 26.23 8.01 20.89
CA SER A 220 27.06 6.91 20.38
C SER A 220 26.25 5.77 19.75
N LEU A 221 25.01 5.55 20.21
CA LEU A 221 24.16 4.48 19.68
C LEU A 221 23.55 4.86 18.33
N LYS A 222 23.28 6.15 18.09
CA LYS A 222 22.82 6.63 16.79
C LYS A 222 23.87 6.37 15.71
N ASP A 223 25.14 6.71 15.97
CA ASP A 223 26.22 6.46 15.01
C ASP A 223 26.41 4.95 14.76
N LYS A 224 26.26 4.11 15.78
CA LYS A 224 26.32 2.64 15.63
C LYS A 224 25.13 2.07 14.86
N VAL A 225 23.94 2.65 15.03
CA VAL A 225 22.75 2.26 14.26
C VAL A 225 22.89 2.72 12.82
N ASP A 226 23.35 3.94 12.57
CA ASP A 226 23.57 4.46 11.21
C ASP A 226 24.63 3.61 10.48
N VAL A 227 25.75 3.27 11.13
CA VAL A 227 26.77 2.34 10.59
C VAL A 227 26.21 0.93 10.37
N PHE A 228 25.34 0.44 11.26
CA PHE A 228 24.67 -0.85 11.08
C PHE A 228 23.71 -0.82 9.88
N CYS A 229 22.98 0.28 9.68
CA CYS A 229 22.07 0.45 8.54
C CYS A 229 22.83 0.52 7.23
N GLU A 230 23.94 1.27 7.19
CA GLU A 230 24.85 1.28 6.04
C GLU A 230 25.39 -0.12 5.75
N ALA A 231 25.85 -0.85 6.78
CA ALA A 231 26.32 -2.22 6.63
C ALA A 231 25.23 -3.19 6.13
N VAL A 232 23.98 -3.02 6.56
CA VAL A 232 22.83 -3.81 6.07
C VAL A 232 22.50 -3.46 4.63
N CYS A 233 22.57 -2.19 4.24
CA CYS A 233 22.38 -1.74 2.86
C CYS A 233 23.47 -2.29 1.93
N ASP A 234 24.74 -2.20 2.35
CA ASP A 234 25.89 -2.67 1.59
C ASP A 234 25.91 -4.20 1.46
N ASN A 235 25.45 -4.91 2.49
CA ASN A 235 25.36 -6.37 2.51
C ASN A 235 23.97 -6.89 2.15
N PHE A 236 23.05 -6.04 1.67
CA PHE A 236 21.66 -6.43 1.39
C PHE A 236 21.58 -7.60 0.41
N LYS A 237 22.48 -7.63 -0.60
CA LYS A 237 22.59 -8.74 -1.56
C LYS A 237 22.93 -10.07 -0.87
N SER A 238 23.94 -10.07 0.00
CA SER A 238 24.35 -11.24 0.78
C SER A 238 23.25 -11.69 1.76
N PHE A 239 22.50 -10.73 2.32
CA PHE A 239 21.35 -11.01 3.18
C PHE A 239 20.18 -11.64 2.40
N VAL A 240 19.88 -11.15 1.19
CA VAL A 240 18.86 -11.75 0.31
C VAL A 240 19.28 -13.17 -0.11
N GLU A 241 20.55 -13.38 -0.43
CA GLU A 241 21.08 -14.72 -0.74
C GLU A 241 21.07 -15.66 0.48
N TYR A 242 21.27 -15.15 1.70
CA TYR A 242 21.14 -15.93 2.92
C TYR A 242 19.68 -16.26 3.26
N ALA A 243 18.79 -15.27 3.20
CA ALA A 243 17.37 -15.42 3.53
C ALA A 243 16.61 -16.25 2.48
N GLN A 244 17.03 -16.18 1.22
CA GLN A 244 16.46 -16.93 0.10
C GLN A 244 17.58 -17.54 -0.76
N PRO A 245 18.19 -18.65 -0.30
CA PRO A 245 19.33 -19.28 -0.96
C PRO A 245 18.99 -19.73 -2.39
N GLU A 246 19.98 -19.81 -3.27
CA GLU A 246 19.79 -20.17 -4.69
C GLU A 246 18.93 -21.43 -4.92
N LYS A 247 18.98 -22.37 -3.98
CA LYS A 247 18.15 -23.59 -3.95
C LYS A 247 16.65 -23.30 -3.86
N PHE A 248 16.23 -22.24 -3.14
CA PHE A 248 14.84 -21.76 -3.06
C PHE A 248 14.32 -21.36 -4.44
N TRP A 249 15.12 -20.59 -5.18
CA TRP A 249 14.78 -20.14 -6.54
C TRP A 249 14.83 -21.25 -7.59
N LYS A 250 15.55 -22.34 -7.34
CA LYS A 250 15.67 -23.47 -8.26
C LYS A 250 14.31 -24.12 -8.57
N LYS A 251 13.41 -24.18 -7.58
CA LYS A 251 12.02 -24.64 -7.75
C LYS A 251 11.22 -23.81 -8.76
N TYR A 252 11.52 -22.52 -8.89
CA TYR A 252 10.83 -21.59 -9.80
C TYR A 252 11.55 -21.45 -11.15
N ARG A 253 12.88 -21.63 -11.19
CA ARG A 253 13.69 -21.66 -12.42
C ARG A 253 13.50 -22.95 -13.23
N ASP A 254 13.30 -24.08 -12.57
CA ASP A 254 13.18 -25.39 -13.24
C ASP A 254 11.80 -25.62 -13.90
N GLY A 255 10.90 -24.62 -13.91
CA GLY A 255 9.59 -24.70 -14.59
C GLY A 255 8.63 -25.76 -14.04
N LYS A 256 8.97 -26.43 -12.93
CA LYS A 256 8.13 -27.45 -12.30
C LYS A 256 6.95 -26.78 -11.59
N ARG A 257 5.85 -26.61 -12.32
CA ARG A 257 4.55 -26.22 -11.75
C ARG A 257 4.20 -27.16 -10.59
N PRO A 258 3.53 -26.67 -9.53
CA PRO A 258 3.06 -27.52 -8.45
C PRO A 258 2.20 -28.66 -9.01
N LYS A 259 2.29 -29.85 -8.39
CA LYS A 259 1.58 -31.06 -8.81
C LYS A 259 0.07 -30.78 -8.98
N LYS A 260 -0.50 -31.42 -10.02
CA LYS A 260 -1.85 -31.35 -10.63
C LYS A 260 -3.10 -31.05 -9.77
N GLY A 261 -3.03 -30.94 -8.44
CA GLY A 261 -4.18 -30.55 -7.61
C GLY A 261 -4.51 -29.05 -7.63
N ALA A 262 -3.56 -28.18 -7.98
CA ALA A 262 -3.77 -26.72 -8.06
C ALA A 262 -4.17 -26.22 -9.46
N THR A 263 -4.09 -27.09 -10.49
CA THR A 263 -4.42 -26.72 -11.87
C THR A 263 -5.93 -26.58 -12.06
N GLU A 264 -6.73 -27.40 -11.37
CA GLU A 264 -8.20 -27.34 -11.43
C GLU A 264 -8.76 -26.05 -10.81
N GLN A 265 -8.16 -25.54 -9.73
CA GLN A 265 -8.51 -24.23 -9.15
C GLN A 265 -8.07 -23.07 -10.03
N ARG A 266 -6.92 -23.20 -10.72
CA ARG A 266 -6.39 -22.18 -11.61
C ARG A 266 -7.13 -22.12 -12.94
N GLU A 267 -7.58 -23.26 -13.47
CA GLU A 267 -8.44 -23.34 -14.66
C GLU A 267 -9.84 -22.78 -14.35
N LYS A 268 -10.40 -23.05 -13.17
CA LYS A 268 -11.63 -22.36 -12.72
C LYS A 268 -11.43 -20.84 -12.60
N LEU A 269 -10.29 -20.37 -12.12
CA LEU A 269 -9.97 -18.93 -12.04
C LEU A 269 -9.80 -18.27 -13.42
N VAL A 270 -9.21 -18.97 -14.40
CA VAL A 270 -9.02 -18.46 -15.77
C VAL A 270 -10.33 -18.46 -16.56
N ILE A 271 -11.17 -19.48 -16.39
CA ILE A 271 -12.50 -19.54 -17.04
C ILE A 271 -13.42 -18.42 -16.50
N PHE A 272 -13.32 -18.10 -15.20
CA PHE A 272 -14.03 -16.95 -14.63
C PHE A 272 -13.49 -15.58 -15.09
N GLU A 273 -12.21 -15.48 -15.47
CA GLU A 273 -11.63 -14.26 -16.05
C GLU A 273 -12.11 -14.02 -17.49
N GLU A 274 -12.25 -15.08 -18.30
CA GLU A 274 -12.80 -14.98 -19.66
C GLU A 274 -14.31 -14.66 -19.67
N GLU A 275 -15.11 -15.25 -18.78
CA GLU A 275 -16.55 -14.91 -18.67
C GLU A 275 -16.78 -13.47 -18.19
N ALA A 276 -15.86 -12.87 -17.41
CA ALA A 276 -15.97 -11.49 -16.95
C ALA A 276 -15.63 -10.45 -18.04
N GLU A 277 -14.81 -10.81 -19.04
CA GLU A 277 -14.52 -9.94 -20.19
C GLU A 277 -15.71 -9.87 -21.16
N ASP A 278 -16.46 -10.97 -21.34
CA ASP A 278 -17.62 -11.02 -22.24
C ASP A 278 -18.84 -10.22 -21.73
N PHE A 279 -18.90 -9.88 -20.44
CA PHE A 279 -19.93 -8.99 -19.87
C PHE A 279 -19.58 -7.50 -19.96
N SER A 280 -18.47 -7.14 -20.61
CA SER A 280 -18.01 -5.76 -20.78
C SER A 280 -18.16 -5.17 -22.19
N LEU A 281 -18.96 -5.81 -23.05
CA LEU A 281 -19.48 -5.23 -24.30
C LEU A 281 -20.88 -4.63 -24.13
#